data_AF-A0A5Q0EKS4-F1
#
_entry.id   AF-A0A5Q0EKS4-F1
#
_cell.length_a   1.000
_cell.length_b   1.000
_cell.length_c   1.000
_cell.angle_alpha   90.00
_cell.angle_beta   90.00
_cell.angle_gamma   90.00
#
_symmetry.space_group_name_H-M   'P 1'
#
loop_
_entity.id
_entity.type
_entity.pdbx_description
1 polymer ?
#
loop_
_entity_poly.entity_id
_entity_poly.type
_entity_poly.pdbx_seq_one_letter_code
_entity_poly.pdbx_strand_id
1 'polypeptide(L)'
;MPFDATARLKAAIPFGFDDYLELVESTGRCLRPDRRGAISEKTPRLLQRLNIDPEHFLTCANRLMTAFGSAIGTPAHLTQLCVQRQTKFLHGMRAARTVFEQKAA
;
A
#
# COMPACT_ATOMS: atom_id res chain seq x y z
N MET A 1 4.51 -20.94 -1.46
CA MET A 1 4.89 -19.51 -1.50
C MET A 1 3.86 -18.70 -0.72
N PRO A 2 4.23 -17.55 -0.12
CA PRO A 2 3.29 -16.72 0.65
C PRO A 2 2.29 -15.94 -0.23
N PHE A 3 2.48 -15.92 -1.55
CA PHE A 3 1.62 -15.26 -2.53
C PHE A 3 0.67 -16.27 -3.19
N ASP A 4 -0.60 -15.89 -3.32
CA ASP A 4 -1.62 -16.64 -4.04
C ASP A 4 -2.48 -15.67 -4.87
N ALA A 5 -2.19 -15.58 -6.16
CA ALA A 5 -2.95 -14.75 -7.09
C ALA A 5 -4.42 -15.20 -7.24
N THR A 6 -4.75 -16.44 -6.86
CA THR A 6 -6.11 -16.98 -6.92
C THR A 6 -6.94 -16.65 -5.69
N ALA A 7 -6.32 -16.13 -4.63
CA ALA A 7 -6.94 -15.82 -3.34
C ALA A 7 -7.73 -16.99 -2.71
N ARG A 8 -7.34 -18.23 -3.02
CA ARG A 8 -7.99 -19.46 -2.51
C ARG A 8 -7.44 -19.83 -1.13
N LEU A 9 -6.17 -19.56 -0.89
CA LEU A 9 -5.54 -19.82 0.39
C LEU A 9 -5.69 -18.61 1.32
N LYS A 10 -6.52 -18.74 2.36
CA LYS A 10 -6.78 -17.67 3.35
C LYS A 10 -5.52 -17.11 4.03
N ALA A 11 -4.50 -17.94 4.21
CA ALA A 11 -3.25 -17.55 4.86
C ALA A 11 -2.24 -16.89 3.89
N ALA A 12 -2.54 -16.87 2.59
CA ALA A 12 -1.67 -16.28 1.58
C ALA A 12 -2.08 -14.84 1.27
N ILE A 13 -1.09 -14.09 0.78
CA ILE A 13 -1.24 -12.75 0.26
C ILE A 13 -1.98 -12.83 -1.09
N PRO A 14 -3.13 -12.16 -1.27
CA PRO A 14 -4.04 -12.37 -2.40
C PRO A 14 -3.61 -11.65 -3.69
N PHE A 15 -2.33 -11.71 -4.05
CA PHE A 15 -1.79 -11.20 -5.31
C PHE A 15 -0.56 -12.00 -5.75
N GLY A 16 -0.19 -11.88 -7.03
CA GLY A 16 0.95 -12.60 -7.58
C GLY A 16 2.29 -12.08 -7.05
N PHE A 17 3.29 -12.95 -7.02
CA PHE A 17 4.65 -12.53 -6.70
C PHE A 17 5.19 -11.53 -7.74
N ASP A 18 4.84 -11.70 -9.01
CA ASP A 18 5.22 -10.78 -10.08
C ASP A 18 4.59 -9.38 -9.89
N ASP A 19 3.34 -9.32 -9.44
CA ASP A 19 2.66 -8.06 -9.10
C ASP A 19 3.40 -7.31 -7.98
N TYR A 20 3.91 -8.06 -6.99
CA TYR A 20 4.71 -7.50 -5.89
C TYR A 20 6.05 -6.96 -6.38
N LEU A 21 6.77 -7.71 -7.23
CA LEU A 21 8.03 -7.27 -7.80
C LEU A 21 7.85 -6.02 -8.66
N GLU A 22 6.82 -5.99 -9.51
CA GLU A 22 6.47 -4.82 -10.33
C GLU A 22 6.26 -3.58 -9.45
N LEU A 23 5.52 -3.72 -8.35
CA LEU A 23 5.30 -2.63 -7.38
C LEU A 23 6.60 -2.16 -6.73
N VAL A 24 7.39 -3.08 -6.16
CA VAL A 24 8.62 -2.73 -5.41
C VAL A 24 9.64 -2.06 -6.32
N GLU A 25 9.84 -2.62 -7.51
CA GLU A 25 10.83 -2.11 -8.46
C GLU A 25 10.44 -0.74 -8.99
N SER A 26 9.17 -0.53 -9.33
CA SER A 26 8.67 0.77 -9.81
C SER A 26 8.77 1.83 -8.71
N THR A 27 8.34 1.49 -7.49
CA THR A 27 8.39 2.38 -6.33
C THR A 27 9.83 2.76 -6.00
N GLY A 28 10.74 1.79 -5.94
CA GLY A 28 12.15 2.03 -5.65
C GLY A 28 12.85 2.95 -6.66
N ARG A 29 12.47 2.86 -7.94
CA ARG A 29 12.96 3.77 -9.00
C ARG A 29 12.36 5.17 -8.88
N CYS A 30 11.07 5.30 -8.57
CA CYS A 30 10.42 6.60 -8.40
C CYS A 30 10.93 7.38 -7.18
N LEU A 31 11.26 6.72 -6.07
CA LEU A 31 11.84 7.39 -4.89
C LEU A 31 13.29 7.86 -5.08
N ARG A 32 14.01 7.30 -6.05
CA ARG A 32 15.43 7.55 -6.31
C ARG A 32 15.65 7.98 -7.76
N PRO A 33 15.33 9.24 -8.09
CA PRO A 33 15.54 9.77 -9.44
C PRO A 33 17.04 9.89 -9.81
N ASP A 34 17.95 9.70 -8.86
CA ASP A 34 19.41 9.80 -9.02
C ASP A 34 20.05 8.64 -9.82
N ARG A 35 19.29 7.59 -10.19
CA ARG A 35 19.80 6.47 -11.00
C ARG A 35 19.38 6.56 -12.47
N ARG A 36 20.34 6.33 -13.37
CA ARG A 36 20.10 6.10 -14.81
C ARG A 36 19.18 4.89 -15.00
N GLY A 37 18.00 5.10 -15.59
CA GLY A 37 16.97 4.07 -15.79
C GLY A 37 15.57 4.49 -15.32
N ALA A 38 15.19 5.75 -15.61
CA ALA A 38 13.83 6.23 -15.37
C ALA A 38 12.85 5.33 -16.14
N ILE A 39 12.15 4.47 -15.42
CA ILE A 39 11.02 3.76 -16.00
C ILE A 39 9.85 4.73 -15.98
N SER A 40 9.24 4.90 -17.15
CA SER A 40 7.99 5.60 -17.40
C SER A 40 6.96 5.33 -16.29
N GLU A 41 6.11 6.32 -16.04
CA GLU A 41 4.92 6.37 -15.16
C GLU A 41 3.90 5.24 -15.36
N LYS A 42 4.35 4.00 -15.54
CA LYS A 42 3.48 2.84 -15.52
C LYS A 42 3.07 2.63 -14.08
N THR A 43 1.85 3.04 -13.80
CA THR A 43 1.16 2.69 -12.57
C THR A 43 1.18 1.17 -12.42
N PRO A 44 1.79 0.63 -11.34
CA PRO A 44 1.78 -0.80 -11.09
C PRO A 44 0.35 -1.32 -11.07
N ARG A 45 0.09 -2.43 -11.77
CA ARG A 45 -1.25 -3.02 -11.86
C ARG A 45 -1.86 -3.34 -10.50
N LEU A 46 -1.00 -3.64 -9.52
CA LEU A 46 -1.42 -3.91 -8.15
C LEU A 46 -2.06 -2.69 -7.46
N LEU A 47 -1.57 -1.46 -7.71
CA LEU A 47 -2.17 -0.25 -7.12
C LEU A 47 -3.56 0.01 -7.67
N GLN A 48 -3.77 -0.20 -8.97
CA GLN A 48 -5.10 -0.11 -9.60
C GLN A 48 -6.06 -1.16 -9.02
N ARG A 49 -5.62 -2.42 -8.88
CA ARG A 49 -6.44 -3.48 -8.29
C ARG A 49 -6.83 -3.21 -6.84
N LEU A 50 -5.95 -2.58 -6.07
CA LEU A 50 -6.18 -2.20 -4.68
C LEU A 50 -6.94 -0.87 -4.53
N ASN A 51 -7.27 -0.22 -5.64
CA ASN A 51 -7.88 1.11 -5.69
C ASN A 51 -7.09 2.15 -4.88
N ILE A 52 -5.76 2.10 -5.00
CA ILE A 52 -4.83 3.03 -4.34
C ILE A 52 -4.32 4.00 -5.40
N ASP A 53 -4.42 5.30 -5.09
CA ASP A 53 -3.88 6.33 -5.95
C ASP A 53 -2.33 6.27 -5.99
N PRO A 54 -1.71 6.17 -7.18
CA PRO A 54 -0.26 6.02 -7.30
C PRO A 54 0.53 7.23 -6.80
N GLU A 55 0.02 8.45 -6.97
CA GLU A 55 0.70 9.67 -6.53
C GLU A 55 0.66 9.79 -5.00
N HIS A 56 -0.49 9.52 -4.39
CA HIS A 56 -0.63 9.49 -2.93
C HIS A 56 0.20 8.36 -2.31
N PHE A 57 0.21 7.19 -2.94
CA PHE A 57 1.06 6.08 -2.52
C PHE A 57 2.53 6.46 -2.55
N LEU A 58 3.02 7.04 -3.65
CA LEU A 58 4.43 7.43 -3.80
C LEU A 58 4.83 8.51 -2.80
N THR A 59 3.96 9.51 -2.58
CA THR A 59 4.17 10.56 -1.56
C THR A 59 4.33 9.97 -0.15
N CYS A 60 3.57 8.91 0.15
CA CYS A 60 3.64 8.23 1.43
C CYS A 60 4.69 7.13 1.48
N ALA A 61 5.17 6.62 0.35
CA ALA A 61 5.99 5.41 0.27
C ALA A 61 7.29 5.51 1.09
N ASN A 62 7.94 6.68 1.09
CA ASN A 62 9.16 6.92 1.86
C ASN A 62 8.91 7.00 3.37
N ARG A 63 7.67 7.31 3.78
CA ARG A 63 7.27 7.49 5.18
C ARG A 63 6.27 6.44 5.63
N LEU A 64 6.03 5.37 4.85
CA LEU A 64 5.01 4.37 5.16
C LEU A 64 5.16 3.81 6.57
N MET A 65 6.38 3.40 6.94
CA MET A 65 6.66 2.83 8.26
C MET A 65 6.48 3.86 9.39
N THR A 66 6.92 5.11 9.19
CA THR A 66 6.83 6.16 10.23
C THR A 66 5.45 6.78 10.33
N ALA A 67 4.70 6.85 9.22
CA ALA A 67 3.37 7.43 9.15
C ALA A 67 2.31 6.48 9.72
N PHE A 68 2.40 5.18 9.45
CA PHE A 68 1.42 4.18 9.90
C PHE A 68 1.82 3.43 11.18
N GLY A 69 3.13 3.33 11.47
CA GLY A 69 3.64 2.65 12.66
C GLY A 69 3.46 1.14 12.57
N SER A 70 2.35 0.62 13.08
CA SER A 70 2.14 -0.83 13.30
C SER A 70 1.10 -1.48 12.38
N ALA A 71 0.30 -0.69 11.66
CA ALA A 71 -0.74 -1.21 10.76
C ALA A 71 -1.04 -0.21 9.63
N ILE A 72 -1.20 -0.73 8.41
CA ILE A 72 -1.57 0.04 7.22
C ILE A 72 -2.91 -0.49 6.71
N GLY A 73 -3.83 0.40 6.36
CA GLY A 73 -5.13 0.02 5.79
C GLY A 73 -6.09 1.18 5.74
N THR A 74 -7.31 0.92 5.26
CA THR A 74 -8.36 1.95 5.24
C THR A 74 -8.73 2.38 6.67
N PRO A 75 -9.23 3.60 6.87
CA PRO A 75 -9.66 4.07 8.20
C PRO A 75 -10.63 3.11 8.89
N ALA A 76 -11.57 2.53 8.15
CA ALA A 76 -12.51 1.53 8.67
C ALA A 76 -11.80 0.26 9.20
N HIS A 77 -10.86 -0.29 8.42
CA HIS A 77 -10.10 -1.47 8.83
C HIS A 77 -9.16 -1.17 10.01
N LEU A 78 -8.56 0.02 10.06
CA LEU A 78 -7.74 0.43 11.21
C LEU A 78 -8.59 0.56 12.47
N THR A 79 -9.78 1.18 12.40
CA THR A 79 -10.70 1.24 13.55
C THR A 79 -11.12 -0.16 13.99
N GLN A 80 -11.46 -1.06 13.06
CA GLN A 80 -11.82 -2.44 13.39
C GLN A 80 -10.65 -3.18 14.05
N LEU A 81 -9.43 -3.02 13.53
CA LEU A 81 -8.23 -3.63 14.11
C LEU A 81 -7.94 -3.08 15.51
N CYS A 82 -8.19 -1.79 15.75
CA CYS A 82 -8.04 -1.16 17.07
C CYS A 82 -8.96 -1.83 18.10
N VAL A 83 -10.21 -2.11 17.72
CA VAL A 83 -11.18 -2.84 18.55
C VAL A 83 -10.71 -4.29 18.79
N GLN A 84 -10.31 -5.00 17.73
CA GLN A 84 -9.85 -6.38 17.81
C GLN A 84 -8.61 -6.54 18.70
N ARG A 85 -7.68 -5.58 18.66
CA ARG A 85 -6.47 -5.56 19.49
C ARG A 85 -6.69 -4.98 20.89
N GLN A 86 -7.91 -4.52 21.20
CA GLN A 86 -8.25 -3.85 22.47
C GLN A 86 -7.31 -2.67 22.79
N THR A 87 -6.82 -1.97 21.76
CA THR A 87 -5.97 -0.81 21.91
C THR A 87 -6.77 0.47 21.93
N LYS A 88 -6.28 1.50 22.64
CA LYS A 88 -6.95 2.81 22.71
C LYS A 88 -6.86 3.61 21.41
N PHE A 89 -5.78 3.45 20.65
CA PHE A 89 -5.57 4.14 19.38
C PHE A 89 -4.60 3.37 18.47
N LEU A 90 -4.65 3.66 17.17
CA LEU A 90 -3.65 3.27 16.18
C LEU A 90 -3.10 4.52 15.49
N HIS A 91 -1.81 4.50 15.18
CA HIS A 91 -1.18 5.53 14.36
C HIS A 91 -1.59 5.39 12.89
N GLY A 92 -1.36 6.44 12.10
CA GLY A 92 -1.59 6.39 10.66
C GLY A 92 -2.97 6.75 10.17
N MET A 93 -3.92 7.14 11.03
CA MET A 93 -5.27 7.54 10.57
C MET A 93 -5.23 8.66 9.52
N ARG A 94 -4.37 9.67 9.69
CA ARG A 94 -4.22 10.75 8.69
C ARG A 94 -3.65 10.24 7.37
N ALA A 95 -2.63 9.40 7.42
CA ALA A 95 -2.04 8.79 6.23
C ALA A 95 -3.01 7.83 5.53
N ALA A 96 -3.80 7.08 6.31
CA ALA A 96 -4.83 6.18 5.82
C ALA A 96 -5.90 6.94 5.02
N ARG A 97 -6.32 8.11 5.52
CA ARG A 97 -7.25 8.97 4.77
C ARG A 97 -6.63 9.47 3.47
N THR A 98 -5.40 9.96 3.50
CA THR A 98 -4.73 10.44 2.28
C THR A 98 -4.52 9.35 1.22
N VAL A 99 -4.18 8.13 1.63
CA VAL A 99 -3.84 7.05 0.69
C VAL A 99 -5.06 6.24 0.24
N PHE A 100 -6.05 6.05 1.12
CA PHE A 100 -7.18 5.14 0.88
C PHE A 100 -8.56 5.80 0.79
N GLU A 101 -8.74 7.04 1.27
CA GLU A 101 -9.98 7.78 1.00
C GLU A 101 -9.79 8.57 -0.31
N GLN A 102 -10.22 8.00 -1.43
CA GLN A 102 -10.45 8.82 -2.62
C GLN A 102 -11.67 9.71 -2.36
N LYS A 103 -11.54 11.02 -2.63
CA LYS A 103 -12.71 11.86 -2.88
C LYS A 103 -13.40 11.28 -4.11
N ALA A 104 -14.63 10.81 -3.93
CA ALA A 104 -15.53 10.60 -5.06
C ALA A 104 -15.55 11.89 -5.89
N ALA A 105 -15.08 11.80 -7.13
CA ALA A 105 -15.39 12.79 -8.16
C ALA A 105 -16.82 12.55 -8.66
#